data_AF-A0A0R2SEY9-F1
#
_entry.id   AF-A0A0R2SEY9-F1
#
_cell.length_a   1.000
_cell.length_b   1.000
_cell.length_c   1.000
_cell.angle_alpha   90.00
_cell.angle_beta   90.00
_cell.angle_gamma   90.00
#
_symmetry.space_group_name_H-M   'P 1'
#
loop_
_entity.id
_entity.type
_entity.pdbx_description
1 polymer ?
#
loop_
_entity_poly.entity_id
_entity_poly.type
_entity_poly.pdbx_seq_one_letter_code
_entity_poly.pdbx_strand_id
1 'polypeptide(L)'
;MKYAIAKKSGAVLALLLVGQTTLAASGDSMMLQSGDFVGYSFWLISMALAASTVFFLMESMRIGGKWATSLTVSALVTFIAAFHYFYMRDVWVSTGASPTEFRYIDWLLTVPLLMIEFYLILAAIAKVSGGIFFRLLVGTLVMLIPGYLGEAGYMNSTLGFAIGMAGWAFILYEIFAGEASKVAASQATPAVQKSYGLMKWTVTIGWSIYPIGYFLGYLAGGADAGTLNIVYNLADVLNKIAFGLFIWYAANEDTAAHANR
;
A
#
# COMPACT_ATOMS: atom_id res chain seq x y z
N MET A 1 -28.45 -51.86 25.29
CA MET A 1 -27.32 -50.99 24.87
C MET A 1 -27.80 -49.88 23.92
N LYS A 2 -28.64 -48.93 24.37
CA LYS A 2 -29.13 -47.79 23.54
C LYS A 2 -29.33 -46.45 24.29
N TYR A 3 -28.91 -46.32 25.56
CA TYR A 3 -29.19 -45.12 26.38
C TYR A 3 -27.95 -44.34 26.88
N ALA A 4 -26.74 -44.69 26.44
CA ALA A 4 -25.51 -44.03 26.92
C ALA A 4 -24.91 -42.99 25.95
N ILE A 5 -25.43 -42.87 24.73
CA ILE A 5 -24.83 -42.01 23.68
C ILE A 5 -25.42 -40.58 23.69
N ALA A 6 -26.66 -40.39 24.15
CA ALA A 6 -27.33 -39.08 24.11
C ALA A 6 -26.77 -38.04 25.12
N LYS A 7 -26.15 -38.47 26.23
CA LYS A 7 -25.74 -37.56 27.31
C LYS A 7 -24.39 -36.87 27.06
N LYS A 8 -23.50 -37.45 26.23
CA LYS A 8 -22.21 -36.84 25.86
C LYS A 8 -22.37 -35.77 24.78
N SER A 9 -23.34 -35.91 23.88
CA SER A 9 -23.59 -34.93 22.81
C SER A 9 -24.10 -33.59 23.34
N GLY A 10 -24.93 -33.59 24.40
CA GLY A 10 -25.45 -32.37 25.02
C GLY A 10 -24.39 -31.55 25.76
N ALA A 11 -23.40 -32.19 26.37
CA ALA A 11 -22.31 -31.50 27.05
C ALA A 11 -21.33 -30.82 26.07
N VAL A 12 -21.08 -31.45 24.91
CA VAL A 12 -20.26 -30.85 23.85
C VAL A 12 -21.00 -29.70 23.17
N LEU A 13 -22.32 -29.84 22.94
CA LEU A 13 -23.15 -28.76 22.40
C LEU A 13 -23.23 -27.57 23.38
N ALA A 14 -23.38 -27.83 24.68
CA ALA A 14 -23.40 -26.78 25.71
C ALA A 14 -22.03 -26.09 25.83
N LEU A 15 -20.91 -26.80 25.70
CA LEU A 15 -19.57 -26.20 25.70
C LEU A 15 -19.31 -25.35 24.44
N LEU A 16 -19.86 -25.75 23.28
CA LEU A 16 -19.82 -24.95 22.05
C LEU A 16 -20.70 -23.70 22.15
N LEU A 17 -21.90 -23.79 22.73
CA LEU A 17 -22.78 -22.62 22.93
C LEU A 17 -22.25 -21.67 24.00
N VAL A 18 -21.64 -22.18 25.07
CA VAL A 18 -20.98 -21.35 26.09
C VAL A 18 -19.72 -20.69 25.51
N GLY A 19 -18.94 -21.41 24.70
CA GLY A 19 -17.79 -20.84 23.97
C GLY A 19 -18.19 -19.74 22.98
N GLN A 20 -19.30 -19.92 22.26
CA GLN A 20 -19.84 -18.89 21.36
C GLN A 20 -20.41 -17.67 22.10
N THR A 21 -21.02 -17.86 23.27
CA THR A 21 -21.57 -16.74 24.07
C THR A 21 -20.48 -15.98 24.82
N THR A 22 -19.38 -16.62 25.25
CA THR A 22 -18.22 -15.90 25.81
C THR A 22 -17.43 -15.13 24.75
N LEU A 23 -17.39 -15.61 23.50
CA LEU A 23 -16.82 -14.86 22.37
C LEU A 23 -17.73 -13.71 21.92
N ALA A 24 -19.05 -13.89 22.02
CA ALA A 24 -20.02 -12.83 21.74
C ALA A 24 -20.05 -11.73 22.82
N ALA A 25 -19.86 -12.09 24.09
CA ALA A 25 -19.84 -11.12 25.20
C ALA A 25 -18.59 -10.21 25.22
N SER A 26 -17.51 -10.59 24.51
CA SER A 26 -16.37 -9.70 24.21
C SER A 26 -16.47 -9.01 22.83
N GLY A 27 -17.51 -9.32 22.05
CA GLY A 27 -17.61 -9.03 20.62
C GLY A 27 -18.27 -7.71 20.21
N ASP A 28 -18.80 -6.93 21.16
CA ASP A 28 -19.50 -5.66 20.87
C ASP A 28 -18.58 -4.54 20.36
N SER A 29 -17.26 -4.76 20.32
CA SER A 29 -16.25 -3.77 19.90
C SER A 29 -15.48 -4.10 18.61
N MET A 30 -15.84 -5.17 17.87
CA MET A 30 -15.08 -5.59 16.66
C MET A 30 -15.91 -5.62 15.36
N MET A 31 -17.23 -5.45 15.44
CA MET A 31 -18.10 -5.39 14.26
C MET A 31 -18.26 -3.95 13.79
N LEU A 32 -18.22 -3.73 12.47
CA LEU A 32 -18.46 -2.41 11.89
C LEU A 32 -19.86 -1.93 12.28
N GLN A 33 -19.93 -0.77 12.91
CA GLN A 33 -21.20 -0.18 13.30
C GLN A 33 -21.88 0.49 12.10
N SER A 34 -23.21 0.60 12.15
CA SER A 34 -23.97 1.35 11.14
C SER A 34 -23.56 2.83 11.19
N GLY A 35 -23.14 3.41 10.05
CA GLY A 35 -22.74 4.81 9.93
C GLY A 35 -21.25 5.13 10.16
N ASP A 36 -20.42 4.14 10.50
CA ASP A 36 -18.95 4.32 10.60
C ASP A 36 -18.28 4.29 9.21
N PHE A 37 -18.37 5.40 8.48
CA PHE A 37 -17.79 5.52 7.15
C PHE A 37 -16.27 5.33 7.12
N VAL A 38 -15.57 5.67 8.20
CA VAL A 38 -14.11 5.49 8.29
C VAL A 38 -13.80 4.00 8.41
N GLY A 39 -14.48 3.28 9.29
CA GLY A 39 -14.39 1.82 9.39
C GLY A 39 -14.77 1.12 8.09
N TYR A 40 -15.80 1.59 7.39
CA TYR A 40 -16.17 1.07 6.06
C TYR A 40 -15.05 1.26 5.04
N SER A 41 -14.41 2.43 5.04
CA SER A 41 -13.30 2.71 4.13
C SER A 41 -12.11 1.79 4.39
N PHE A 42 -11.77 1.52 5.66
CA PHE A 42 -10.71 0.59 6.04
C PHE A 42 -11.02 -0.86 5.61
N TRP A 43 -12.26 -1.30 5.78
CA TRP A 43 -12.68 -2.63 5.33
C TRP A 43 -12.63 -2.78 3.81
N LEU A 44 -13.18 -1.79 3.10
CA LEU A 44 -13.24 -1.80 1.64
C LEU A 44 -11.84 -1.90 1.02
N ILE A 45 -10.91 -1.06 1.46
CA ILE A 45 -9.54 -1.09 0.93
C ILE A 45 -8.80 -2.37 1.33
N SER A 46 -8.98 -2.89 2.54
CA SER A 46 -8.36 -4.16 2.95
C SER A 46 -8.74 -5.29 2.00
N MET A 47 -10.04 -5.41 1.70
CA MET A 47 -10.55 -6.40 0.74
C MET A 47 -10.03 -6.15 -0.69
N ALA A 48 -9.97 -4.88 -1.12
CA ALA A 48 -9.46 -4.53 -2.44
C ALA A 48 -7.97 -4.91 -2.58
N LEU A 49 -7.14 -4.63 -1.59
CA LEU A 49 -5.71 -4.98 -1.55
C LEU A 49 -5.50 -6.51 -1.55
N ALA A 50 -6.30 -7.25 -0.77
CA ALA A 50 -6.24 -8.71 -0.78
C ALA A 50 -6.62 -9.29 -2.15
N ALA A 51 -7.67 -8.78 -2.78
CA ALA A 51 -8.07 -9.19 -4.13
C ALA A 51 -7.01 -8.84 -5.18
N SER A 52 -6.43 -7.63 -5.12
CA SER A 52 -5.34 -7.20 -6.00
C SER A 52 -4.09 -8.06 -5.86
N THR A 53 -3.79 -8.53 -4.64
CA THR A 53 -2.68 -9.46 -4.40
C THR A 53 -2.85 -10.73 -5.20
N VAL A 54 -4.01 -11.37 -5.10
CA VAL A 54 -4.31 -12.60 -5.83
C VAL A 54 -4.25 -12.34 -7.33
N PHE A 55 -4.84 -11.24 -7.80
CA PHE A 55 -4.79 -10.85 -9.20
C PHE A 55 -3.36 -10.71 -9.72
N PHE A 56 -2.51 -9.93 -9.04
CA PHE A 56 -1.12 -9.71 -9.47
C PHE A 56 -0.27 -10.98 -9.44
N LEU A 57 -0.49 -11.89 -8.47
CA LEU A 57 0.19 -13.20 -8.47
C LEU A 57 -0.24 -14.08 -9.66
N MET A 58 -1.53 -14.13 -9.96
CA MET A 58 -2.04 -14.90 -11.09
C MET A 58 -1.53 -14.34 -12.42
N GLU A 59 -1.55 -13.02 -12.57
CA GLU A 59 -1.10 -12.35 -13.78
C GLU A 59 0.42 -12.38 -13.93
N SER A 60 1.19 -12.41 -12.84
CA SER A 60 2.63 -12.66 -12.85
C SER A 60 2.95 -14.00 -13.51
N MET A 61 2.22 -15.05 -13.14
CA MET A 61 2.38 -16.39 -13.75
C MET A 61 1.94 -16.43 -15.21
N ARG A 62 0.87 -15.71 -15.56
CA ARG A 62 0.33 -15.68 -16.93
C ARG A 62 1.25 -14.93 -17.89
N ILE A 63 1.79 -13.77 -17.47
CA ILE A 63 2.64 -12.93 -18.32
C ILE A 63 4.07 -13.47 -18.39
N GLY A 64 4.63 -13.91 -17.25
CA GLY A 64 5.97 -14.48 -17.20
C GLY A 64 7.09 -13.48 -17.54
N GLY A 65 8.28 -14.03 -17.79
CA GLY A 65 9.44 -13.28 -18.29
C GLY A 65 9.83 -12.08 -17.43
N LYS A 66 10.22 -11.00 -18.09
CA LYS A 66 10.72 -9.78 -17.44
C LYS A 66 9.67 -9.05 -16.58
N TRP A 67 8.38 -9.24 -16.86
CA TRP A 67 7.27 -8.56 -16.17
C TRP A 67 6.78 -9.31 -14.93
N ALA A 68 7.01 -10.62 -14.83
CA ALA A 68 6.60 -11.43 -13.69
C ALA A 68 7.19 -10.91 -12.36
N THR A 69 8.45 -10.45 -12.37
CA THR A 69 9.08 -9.92 -11.16
C THR A 69 8.36 -8.66 -10.67
N SER A 70 8.04 -7.72 -11.57
CA SER A 70 7.29 -6.50 -11.22
C SER A 70 5.87 -6.80 -10.73
N LEU A 71 5.16 -7.74 -11.37
CA LEU A 71 3.84 -8.13 -10.87
C LEU A 71 3.90 -8.84 -9.52
N THR A 72 4.95 -9.61 -9.26
CA THR A 72 5.18 -10.22 -7.95
C THR A 72 5.46 -9.17 -6.88
N VAL A 73 6.27 -8.15 -7.17
CA VAL A 73 6.51 -7.04 -6.24
C VAL A 73 5.24 -6.22 -6.00
N SER A 74 4.44 -5.96 -7.05
CA SER A 74 3.12 -5.35 -6.90
C SER A 74 2.20 -6.17 -5.98
N ALA A 75 2.22 -7.50 -6.10
CA ALA A 75 1.49 -8.38 -5.19
C ALA A 75 2.00 -8.32 -3.74
N LEU A 76 3.32 -8.22 -3.52
CA LEU A 76 3.89 -8.06 -2.19
C LEU A 76 3.45 -6.73 -1.54
N VAL A 77 3.46 -5.65 -2.31
CA VAL A 77 2.97 -4.33 -1.84
C VAL A 77 1.52 -4.43 -1.38
N THR A 78 0.64 -5.01 -2.21
CA THR A 78 -0.78 -5.13 -1.83
C THR A 78 -1.01 -6.12 -0.71
N PHE A 79 -0.20 -7.19 -0.61
CA PHE A 79 -0.30 -8.19 0.46
C PHE A 79 0.04 -7.58 1.82
N ILE A 80 1.20 -6.92 1.91
CA ILE A 80 1.66 -6.26 3.13
C ILE A 80 0.63 -5.21 3.56
N ALA A 81 0.15 -4.40 2.62
CA ALA A 81 -0.85 -3.39 2.91
C ALA A 81 -2.17 -4.00 3.39
N ALA A 82 -2.69 -5.05 2.75
CA ALA A 82 -3.91 -5.71 3.18
C ALA A 82 -3.83 -6.14 4.66
N PHE A 83 -2.71 -6.76 5.06
CA PHE A 83 -2.47 -7.15 6.45
C PHE A 83 -2.46 -5.96 7.40
N HIS A 84 -1.72 -4.89 7.09
CA HIS A 84 -1.70 -3.70 7.95
C HIS A 84 -3.07 -3.01 8.02
N TYR A 85 -3.84 -3.03 6.93
CA TYR A 85 -5.19 -2.47 6.87
C TYR A 85 -6.19 -3.18 7.77
N PHE A 86 -6.04 -4.49 8.00
CA PHE A 86 -6.81 -5.19 9.03
C PHE A 86 -6.51 -4.64 10.43
N TYR A 87 -5.24 -4.50 10.80
CA TYR A 87 -4.86 -3.95 12.11
C TYR A 87 -5.26 -2.47 12.27
N MET A 88 -5.08 -1.66 11.23
CA MET A 88 -5.52 -0.26 11.23
C MET A 88 -7.03 -0.12 11.45
N ARG A 89 -7.83 -0.98 10.80
CA ARG A 89 -9.27 -1.05 11.04
C ARG A 89 -9.56 -1.37 12.51
N ASP A 90 -8.89 -2.38 13.06
CA ASP A 90 -9.18 -2.82 14.42
C ASP A 90 -8.83 -1.74 15.45
N VAL A 91 -7.73 -1.00 15.26
CA VAL A 91 -7.41 0.18 16.08
C VAL A 91 -8.51 1.23 15.97
N TRP A 92 -8.96 1.57 14.76
CA TRP A 92 -10.03 2.55 14.56
C TRP A 92 -11.33 2.12 15.25
N VAL A 93 -11.80 0.91 15.01
CA VAL A 93 -13.07 0.40 15.54
C VAL A 93 -13.04 0.27 17.06
N SER A 94 -11.89 -0.12 17.64
CA SER A 94 -11.76 -0.32 19.09
C SER A 94 -11.50 0.97 19.88
N THR A 95 -10.83 1.97 19.29
CA THR A 95 -10.37 3.15 20.02
C THR A 95 -10.89 4.48 19.50
N GLY A 96 -11.36 4.53 18.25
CA GLY A 96 -11.67 5.77 17.53
C GLY A 96 -10.44 6.63 17.19
N ALA A 97 -9.22 6.15 17.47
CA ALA A 97 -7.98 6.86 17.18
C ALA A 97 -7.46 6.56 15.78
N SER A 98 -6.73 7.51 15.21
CA SER A 98 -6.02 7.31 13.95
C SER A 98 -4.87 6.32 14.15
N PRO A 99 -4.74 5.26 13.34
CA PRO A 99 -3.71 4.24 13.49
C PRO A 99 -2.38 4.65 12.83
N THR A 100 -1.83 5.78 13.24
CA THR A 100 -0.66 6.43 12.60
C THR A 100 0.56 5.52 12.58
N GLU A 101 0.85 4.80 13.66
CA GLU A 101 2.02 3.92 13.75
C GLU A 101 1.94 2.78 12.72
N PHE A 102 0.79 2.11 12.64
CA PHE A 102 0.59 1.02 11.67
C PHE A 102 0.67 1.51 10.23
N ARG A 103 0.20 2.72 9.96
CA ARG A 103 0.28 3.34 8.63
C ARG A 103 1.73 3.59 8.21
N TYR A 104 2.54 4.16 9.10
CA TYR A 104 3.94 4.41 8.79
C TYR A 104 4.78 3.13 8.71
N ILE A 105 4.45 2.09 9.47
CA ILE A 105 5.08 0.77 9.32
C ILE A 105 4.74 0.17 7.95
N ASP A 106 3.47 0.23 7.52
CA ASP A 106 3.08 -0.19 6.17
C ASP A 106 3.87 0.57 5.10
N TRP A 107 3.93 1.90 5.19
CA TRP A 107 4.65 2.72 4.22
C TRP A 107 6.15 2.44 4.21
N LEU A 108 6.76 2.22 5.37
CA LEU A 108 8.18 1.89 5.45
C LEU A 108 8.52 0.57 4.76
N LEU A 109 7.57 -0.37 4.72
CA LEU A 109 7.73 -1.64 4.01
C LEU A 109 7.36 -1.54 2.52
N THR A 110 6.25 -0.88 2.21
CA THR A 110 5.67 -0.86 0.85
C THR A 110 6.30 0.19 -0.05
N VAL A 111 6.68 1.36 0.46
CA VAL A 111 7.25 2.43 -0.37
C VAL A 111 8.61 2.03 -0.98
N PRO A 112 9.55 1.38 -0.26
CA PRO A 112 10.76 0.84 -0.90
C PRO A 112 10.47 -0.18 -2.00
N LEU A 113 9.42 -1.00 -1.85
CA LEU A 113 8.97 -1.94 -2.88
C LEU A 113 8.32 -1.21 -4.07
N LEU A 114 7.63 -0.10 -3.86
CA LEU A 114 7.17 0.74 -4.97
C LEU A 114 8.34 1.41 -5.69
N MET A 115 9.38 1.80 -4.97
CA MET A 115 10.56 2.46 -5.55
C MET A 115 11.47 1.50 -6.31
N ILE A 116 11.62 0.25 -5.85
CA ILE A 116 12.43 -0.74 -6.56
C ILE A 116 11.84 -1.07 -7.95
N GLU A 117 10.55 -0.83 -8.19
CA GLU A 117 9.95 -1.02 -9.52
C GLU A 117 10.59 -0.14 -10.60
N PHE A 118 10.95 1.10 -10.26
CA PHE A 118 11.68 1.96 -11.19
C PHE A 118 13.03 1.35 -11.58
N TYR A 119 13.67 0.63 -10.66
CA TYR A 119 14.88 -0.11 -10.95
C TYR A 119 14.59 -1.39 -11.75
N LEU A 120 13.62 -2.20 -11.34
CA LEU A 120 13.31 -3.49 -11.96
C LEU A 120 12.90 -3.35 -13.42
N ILE A 121 12.04 -2.37 -13.73
CA ILE A 121 11.54 -2.19 -15.09
C ILE A 121 12.64 -1.73 -16.05
N LEU A 122 13.64 -1.00 -15.55
CA LEU A 122 14.82 -0.59 -16.32
C LEU A 122 15.84 -1.74 -16.38
N ALA A 123 16.03 -2.48 -15.30
CA ALA A 123 16.95 -3.62 -15.24
C ALA A 123 16.52 -4.78 -16.14
N ALA A 124 15.22 -4.87 -16.45
CA ALA A 124 14.65 -5.81 -17.40
C ALA A 124 15.12 -5.63 -18.85
N ILE A 125 15.67 -4.46 -19.21
CA ILE A 125 16.01 -4.11 -20.59
C ILE A 125 17.46 -3.61 -20.76
N ALA A 126 18.11 -3.20 -19.66
CA ALA A 126 19.42 -2.58 -19.68
C ALA A 126 20.20 -2.94 -18.42
N LYS A 127 21.52 -2.80 -18.47
CA LYS A 127 22.35 -2.85 -17.26
C LYS A 127 22.18 -1.53 -16.51
N VAL A 128 21.50 -1.59 -15.37
CA VAL A 128 21.18 -0.40 -14.54
C VAL A 128 22.07 -0.38 -13.30
N SER A 129 22.51 0.81 -12.90
CA SER A 129 23.26 0.98 -11.65
C SER A 129 22.38 0.71 -10.45
N GLY A 130 22.85 -0.12 -9.51
CA GLY A 130 22.22 -0.29 -8.20
C GLY A 130 22.14 1.02 -7.40
N GLY A 131 22.92 2.04 -7.77
CA GLY A 131 22.85 3.38 -7.17
C GLY A 131 21.48 4.05 -7.33
N ILE A 132 20.72 3.73 -8.38
CA ILE A 132 19.34 4.23 -8.55
C ILE A 132 18.46 3.78 -7.39
N PHE A 133 18.51 2.49 -7.05
CA PHE A 133 17.74 1.94 -5.93
C PHE A 133 18.10 2.63 -4.61
N PHE A 134 19.40 2.77 -4.31
CA PHE A 134 19.84 3.39 -3.06
C PHE A 134 19.45 4.87 -2.95
N ARG A 135 19.52 5.65 -4.04
CA ARG A 135 19.07 7.05 -4.01
C ARG A 135 17.57 7.14 -3.77
N LEU A 136 16.76 6.33 -4.45
CA LEU A 136 15.33 6.29 -4.20
C LEU A 136 15.00 5.86 -2.76
N LEU A 137 15.70 4.84 -2.24
CA LEU A 137 15.54 4.38 -0.85
C LEU A 137 15.90 5.48 0.16
N VAL A 138 17.02 6.19 -0.02
CA VAL A 138 17.41 7.30 0.87
C VAL A 138 16.35 8.40 0.83
N GLY A 139 15.87 8.77 -0.36
CA GLY A 139 14.77 9.71 -0.52
C GLY A 139 13.52 9.27 0.24
N THR A 140 13.15 7.99 0.15
CA THR A 140 12.01 7.40 0.87
C THR A 140 12.18 7.48 2.39
N LEU A 141 13.37 7.15 2.92
CA LEU A 141 13.62 7.20 4.36
C LEU A 141 13.59 8.65 4.88
N VAL A 142 14.19 9.59 4.15
CA VAL A 142 14.15 11.03 4.46
C VAL A 142 12.73 11.58 4.35
N MET A 143 11.89 11.02 3.48
CA MET A 143 10.49 11.40 3.35
C MET A 143 9.66 10.89 4.54
N LEU A 144 9.74 9.58 4.84
CA LEU A 144 8.84 8.92 5.78
C LEU A 144 9.21 9.11 7.24
N ILE A 145 10.50 9.01 7.61
CA ILE A 145 10.91 9.03 9.02
C ILE A 145 10.58 10.39 9.66
N PRO A 146 10.99 11.55 9.08
CA PRO A 146 10.66 12.85 9.65
C PRO A 146 9.17 13.16 9.60
N GLY A 147 8.46 12.69 8.57
CA GLY A 147 7.00 12.76 8.50
C GLY A 147 6.34 12.06 9.70
N TYR A 148 6.73 10.82 9.96
CA TYR A 148 6.26 10.07 11.13
C TYR A 148 6.56 10.81 12.44
N LEU A 149 7.81 11.24 12.62
CA LEU A 149 8.20 11.95 13.85
C LEU A 149 7.38 13.23 14.04
N GLY A 150 6.98 13.89 12.96
CA GLY A 150 6.11 15.07 12.98
C GLY A 150 4.64 14.76 13.34
N GLU A 151 4.07 13.66 12.83
CA GLU A 151 2.69 13.24 13.16
C GLU A 151 2.57 12.62 14.55
N ALA A 152 3.59 11.88 14.98
CA ALA A 152 3.63 11.20 16.27
C ALA A 152 4.06 12.13 17.44
N GLY A 153 4.37 13.40 17.15
CA GLY A 153 4.73 14.40 18.16
C GLY A 153 6.16 14.31 18.71
N TYR A 154 7.03 13.50 18.09
CA TYR A 154 8.45 13.41 18.45
C TYR A 154 9.31 14.53 17.84
N MET A 155 8.77 15.24 16.84
CA MET A 155 9.38 16.38 16.16
C MET A 155 8.31 17.44 15.91
N ASN A 156 8.72 18.71 15.81
CA ASN A 156 7.81 19.77 15.35
C ASN A 156 7.18 19.38 14.01
N SER A 157 5.85 19.41 13.91
CA SER A 157 5.13 18.92 12.73
C SER A 157 5.45 19.71 11.45
N THR A 158 5.75 21.01 11.54
CA THR A 158 6.18 21.80 10.38
C THR A 158 7.58 21.40 9.92
N LEU A 159 8.50 21.16 10.85
CA LEU A 159 9.85 20.69 10.54
C LEU A 159 9.82 19.28 9.93
N GLY A 160 9.07 18.35 10.52
CA GLY A 160 8.88 17.00 9.99
C GLY A 160 8.31 17.02 8.56
N PHE A 161 7.30 17.87 8.33
CA PHE A 161 6.73 18.09 7.01
C PHE A 161 7.76 18.62 6.00
N ALA A 162 8.52 19.66 6.36
CA ALA A 162 9.49 20.28 5.47
C ALA A 162 10.61 19.31 5.05
N ILE A 163 11.13 18.51 5.99
CA ILE A 163 12.13 17.48 5.68
C ILE A 163 11.50 16.37 4.83
N GLY A 164 10.27 15.96 5.16
CA GLY A 164 9.51 14.98 4.39
C GLY A 164 9.35 15.40 2.91
N MET A 165 8.95 16.65 2.69
CA MET A 165 8.84 17.25 1.36
C MET A 165 10.18 17.34 0.63
N ALA A 166 11.29 17.59 1.32
CA ALA A 166 12.62 17.57 0.71
C ALA A 166 13.00 16.16 0.24
N GLY A 167 12.69 15.12 1.04
CA GLY A 167 12.87 13.71 0.64
C GLY A 167 12.05 13.36 -0.60
N TRP A 168 10.78 13.77 -0.64
CA TRP A 168 9.92 13.55 -1.81
C TRP A 168 10.42 14.31 -3.06
N ALA A 169 10.83 15.57 -2.92
CA ALA A 169 11.40 16.35 -4.01
C ALA A 169 12.67 15.70 -4.58
N PHE A 170 13.49 15.08 -3.73
CA PHE A 170 14.66 14.32 -4.17
C PHE A 170 14.27 13.07 -4.98
N ILE A 171 13.24 12.32 -4.57
CA ILE A 171 12.68 11.20 -5.35
C ILE A 171 12.21 11.69 -6.72
N LEU A 172 11.44 12.79 -6.76
CA LEU A 172 10.94 13.37 -8.00
C LEU A 172 12.09 13.79 -8.93
N TYR A 173 13.13 14.42 -8.39
CA TYR A 173 14.33 14.74 -9.16
C TYR A 173 14.95 13.48 -9.79
N GLU A 174 15.14 12.41 -9.02
CA GLU A 174 15.77 11.18 -9.53
C GLU A 174 14.96 10.53 -10.66
N ILE A 175 13.63 10.47 -10.54
CA ILE A 175 12.79 9.82 -11.55
C ILE A 175 12.54 10.72 -12.78
N PHE A 176 12.60 12.05 -12.67
CA PHE A 176 12.40 12.96 -13.81
C PHE A 176 13.69 13.36 -14.53
N ALA A 177 14.78 13.58 -13.80
CA ALA A 177 16.02 14.14 -14.33
C ALA A 177 17.28 13.34 -13.96
N GLY A 178 17.17 12.43 -12.98
CA GLY A 178 18.27 11.58 -12.53
C GLY A 178 18.60 10.44 -13.50
N GLU A 179 19.43 9.53 -13.01
CA GLU A 179 19.95 8.40 -13.80
C GLU A 179 18.83 7.50 -14.33
N ALA A 180 17.79 7.26 -13.53
CA ALA A 180 16.65 6.44 -13.93
C ALA A 180 15.95 7.01 -15.18
N SER A 181 15.72 8.33 -15.20
CA SER A 181 15.09 9.01 -16.33
C SER A 181 15.94 8.93 -17.60
N LYS A 182 17.27 9.10 -17.46
CA LYS A 182 18.22 9.03 -18.58
C LYS A 182 18.28 7.64 -19.20
N VAL A 183 18.26 6.59 -18.36
CA VAL A 183 18.21 5.19 -18.84
C VAL A 183 16.87 4.91 -19.55
N ALA A 184 15.75 5.34 -18.96
CA ALA A 184 14.43 5.18 -19.57
C ALA A 184 14.34 5.87 -20.95
N ALA A 185 14.87 7.09 -21.07
CA ALA A 185 14.82 7.83 -22.32
C ALA A 185 15.71 7.24 -23.43
N SER A 186 16.87 6.67 -23.07
CA SER A 186 17.88 6.23 -24.05
C SER A 186 17.77 4.77 -24.46
N GLN A 187 17.25 3.89 -23.59
CA GLN A 187 17.31 2.43 -23.80
C GLN A 187 15.97 1.72 -23.73
N ALA A 188 14.89 2.37 -23.28
CA ALA A 188 13.63 1.67 -23.05
C ALA A 188 12.80 1.41 -24.31
N THR A 189 12.21 0.21 -24.36
CA THR A 189 11.18 -0.12 -25.34
C THR A 189 9.94 0.76 -25.12
N PRO A 190 9.08 0.96 -26.13
CA PRO A 190 7.87 1.78 -25.97
C PRO A 190 6.99 1.35 -24.78
N ALA A 191 6.88 0.04 -24.52
CA ALA A 191 6.13 -0.48 -23.37
C ALA A 191 6.78 -0.10 -22.02
N VAL A 192 8.11 -0.19 -21.91
CA VAL A 192 8.83 0.21 -20.69
C VAL A 192 8.78 1.72 -20.50
N GLN A 193 8.89 2.52 -21.58
CA GLN A 193 8.72 3.98 -21.51
C GLN A 193 7.32 4.37 -21.02
N LYS A 194 6.27 3.71 -21.53
CA LYS A 194 4.89 3.92 -21.12
C LYS A 194 4.71 3.61 -19.63
N SER A 195 5.15 2.44 -19.19
CA SER A 195 5.06 2.03 -17.79
C SER A 195 5.84 2.97 -16.86
N TYR A 196 7.09 3.30 -17.21
CA TYR A 196 7.91 4.26 -16.47
C TYR A 196 7.23 5.65 -16.40
N GLY A 197 6.60 6.09 -17.48
CA GLY A 197 5.80 7.32 -17.53
C GLY A 197 4.62 7.31 -16.57
N LEU A 198 3.83 6.24 -16.56
CA LEU A 198 2.69 6.09 -15.64
C LEU A 198 3.15 6.08 -14.18
N MET A 199 4.20 5.32 -13.86
CA MET A 199 4.76 5.24 -12.51
C MET A 199 5.24 6.61 -12.01
N LYS A 200 5.94 7.38 -12.86
CA LYS A 200 6.37 8.75 -12.53
C LYS A 200 5.20 9.65 -12.16
N TRP A 201 4.12 9.59 -12.93
CA TRP A 201 2.94 10.40 -12.67
C TRP A 201 2.19 9.95 -11.42
N THR A 202 2.18 8.65 -11.09
CA THR A 202 1.65 8.17 -9.80
C THR A 202 2.46 8.72 -8.63
N VAL A 203 3.79 8.66 -8.68
CA VAL A 203 4.68 9.22 -7.63
C VAL A 203 4.59 10.75 -7.52
N THR A 204 4.07 11.41 -8.54
CA THR A 204 3.89 12.86 -8.53
C THR A 204 2.49 13.24 -8.08
N ILE A 205 1.48 12.86 -8.85
CA ILE A 205 0.09 13.28 -8.64
C ILE A 205 -0.54 12.42 -7.55
N GLY A 206 -0.41 11.10 -7.65
CA GLY A 206 -1.01 10.18 -6.68
C GLY A 206 -0.42 10.33 -5.29
N TRP A 207 0.90 10.48 -5.18
CA TRP A 207 1.55 10.65 -3.87
C TRP A 207 1.33 12.04 -3.28
N SER A 208 0.99 13.07 -4.06
CA SER A 208 0.72 14.41 -3.52
C SER A 208 -0.44 14.44 -2.52
N ILE A 209 -1.32 13.42 -2.57
CA ILE A 209 -2.42 13.26 -1.62
C ILE A 209 -1.89 13.11 -0.19
N TYR A 210 -0.73 12.44 0.02
CA TYR A 210 -0.18 12.22 1.35
C TYR A 210 0.27 13.51 2.07
N PRO A 211 1.16 14.35 1.49
CA PRO A 211 1.54 15.61 2.11
C PRO A 211 0.38 16.61 2.17
N ILE A 212 -0.60 16.56 1.25
CA ILE A 212 -1.83 17.36 1.39
C ILE A 212 -2.61 16.92 2.64
N GLY A 213 -2.77 15.60 2.83
CA GLY A 213 -3.37 15.04 4.05
C GLY A 213 -2.64 15.49 5.31
N TYR A 214 -1.31 15.41 5.31
CA TYR A 214 -0.50 15.89 6.43
C TYR A 214 -0.74 17.38 6.69
N PHE A 215 -0.65 18.21 5.65
CA PHE A 215 -0.81 19.65 5.79
C PHE A 215 -2.18 20.00 6.37
N LEU A 216 -3.26 19.40 5.85
CA LEU A 216 -4.61 19.62 6.34
C LEU A 216 -4.80 19.09 7.78
N GLY A 217 -4.24 17.92 8.09
CA GLY A 217 -4.37 17.28 9.40
C GLY A 217 -3.56 17.95 10.51
N TYR A 218 -2.42 18.56 10.20
CA TYR A 218 -1.45 18.99 11.22
C TYR A 218 -1.03 20.45 11.13
N LEU A 219 -1.15 21.10 9.97
CA LEU A 219 -0.60 22.45 9.73
C LEU A 219 -1.66 23.51 9.40
N ALA A 220 -2.81 23.11 8.84
CA ALA A 220 -3.85 24.02 8.35
C ALA A 220 -5.01 24.24 9.36
N GLY A 221 -4.76 24.02 10.65
CA GLY A 221 -5.80 24.15 11.69
C GLY A 221 -6.48 22.83 12.09
N GLY A 222 -6.04 21.70 11.53
CA GLY A 222 -6.40 20.35 11.99
C GLY A 222 -7.72 19.84 11.42
N ALA A 223 -7.67 19.22 10.24
CA ALA A 223 -8.78 18.45 9.69
C ALA A 223 -9.17 17.30 10.64
N ASP A 224 -10.44 16.88 10.60
CA ASP A 224 -10.89 15.78 11.44
C ASP A 224 -10.19 14.47 11.06
N ALA A 225 -9.85 13.67 12.08
CA ALA A 225 -9.10 12.43 11.90
C ALA A 225 -9.82 11.42 11.00
N GLY A 226 -11.15 11.43 10.97
CA GLY A 226 -11.93 10.54 10.11
C GLY A 226 -11.72 10.84 8.63
N THR A 227 -11.86 12.11 8.24
CA THR A 227 -11.59 12.59 6.88
C THR A 227 -10.15 12.29 6.47
N LEU A 228 -9.18 12.53 7.35
CA LEU A 228 -7.77 12.23 7.06
C LEU A 228 -7.56 10.73 6.75
N ASN A 229 -8.15 9.85 7.55
CA ASN A 229 -8.09 8.40 7.32
C ASN A 229 -8.74 7.99 6.00
N ILE A 230 -9.92 8.52 5.68
CA ILE A 230 -10.60 8.25 4.41
C ILE A 230 -9.74 8.68 3.22
N VAL A 231 -9.13 9.87 3.29
CA VAL A 231 -8.25 10.40 2.23
C VAL A 231 -7.02 9.51 2.05
N TYR A 232 -6.36 9.09 3.13
CA TYR A 232 -5.22 8.18 3.04
C TYR A 232 -5.61 6.79 2.50
N ASN A 233 -6.78 6.28 2.86
CA ASN A 233 -7.29 5.03 2.32
C ASN A 233 -7.54 5.14 0.81
N LEU A 234 -8.11 6.25 0.35
CA LEU A 234 -8.25 6.50 -1.09
C LEU A 234 -6.88 6.62 -1.78
N ALA A 235 -5.92 7.29 -1.15
CA ALA A 235 -4.57 7.43 -1.68
C ALA A 235 -3.91 6.06 -1.89
N ASP A 236 -4.07 5.13 -0.95
CA ASP A 236 -3.49 3.79 -1.05
C ASP A 236 -4.14 2.93 -2.13
N VAL A 237 -5.44 3.10 -2.43
CA VAL A 237 -6.05 2.48 -3.62
C VAL A 237 -5.34 2.96 -4.89
N LEU A 238 -5.13 4.27 -5.03
CA LEU A 238 -4.45 4.84 -6.20
C LEU A 238 -2.97 4.40 -6.28
N ASN A 239 -2.25 4.48 -5.17
CA ASN A 239 -0.81 4.39 -5.17
C ASN A 239 -0.28 2.96 -5.01
N LYS A 240 -1.11 2.01 -4.58
CA LYS A 240 -0.75 0.59 -4.49
C LYS A 240 -1.47 -0.23 -5.56
N ILE A 241 -2.80 -0.14 -5.62
CA ILE A 241 -3.59 -0.95 -6.57
C ILE A 241 -3.46 -0.40 -7.99
N ALA A 242 -3.80 0.88 -8.21
CA ALA A 242 -3.75 1.43 -9.56
C ALA A 242 -2.31 1.50 -10.11
N PHE A 243 -1.32 1.76 -9.24
CA PHE A 243 0.09 1.64 -9.60
C PHE A 243 0.45 0.25 -10.17
N GLY A 244 0.10 -0.83 -9.47
CA GLY A 244 0.32 -2.19 -9.98
C GLY A 244 -0.46 -2.48 -11.26
N LEU A 245 -1.69 -1.95 -11.38
CA LEU A 245 -2.50 -2.07 -12.59
C LEU A 245 -1.89 -1.34 -13.80
N PHE A 246 -1.18 -0.23 -13.59
CA PHE A 246 -0.47 0.48 -14.67
C PHE A 246 0.72 -0.34 -15.19
N ILE A 247 1.45 -1.00 -14.30
CA ILE A 247 2.52 -1.94 -14.68
C ILE A 247 1.92 -3.12 -15.45
N TRP A 248 0.86 -3.72 -14.92
CA TRP A 248 0.15 -4.82 -15.56
C TRP A 248 -0.38 -4.46 -16.95
N TYR A 249 -0.98 -3.29 -17.09
CA TYR A 249 -1.52 -2.81 -18.37
C TYR A 249 -0.43 -2.69 -19.42
N ALA A 250 0.71 -2.07 -19.08
CA ALA A 250 1.86 -1.97 -19.97
C ALA A 250 2.47 -3.34 -20.32
N ALA A 251 2.55 -4.25 -19.33
CA ALA A 251 3.02 -5.62 -19.53
C ALA A 251 2.14 -6.40 -20.51
N ASN A 252 0.82 -6.20 -20.43
CA ASN A 252 -0.15 -6.83 -21.33
C ASN A 252 -0.03 -6.34 -22.76
N GLU A 253 0.08 -5.03 -22.96
CA GLU A 253 0.31 -4.46 -24.29
C GLU A 253 1.62 -4.97 -24.90
N ASP A 254 2.71 -5.02 -24.11
CA ASP A 254 3.99 -5.57 -24.56
C ASP A 254 3.83 -7.04 -24.98
N THR A 255 3.18 -7.86 -24.15
CA THR A 255 2.98 -9.29 -24.43
C THR A 255 2.14 -9.52 -25.67
N ALA A 256 1.03 -8.79 -25.83
CA ALA A 256 0.16 -8.90 -27.00
C ALA A 256 0.85 -8.46 -28.30
N ALA A 257 1.71 -7.44 -28.24
CA ALA A 257 2.48 -6.99 -29.40
C ALA A 257 3.51 -8.02 -29.88
N HIS A 258 4.00 -8.89 -28.99
CA HIS A 258 4.96 -9.95 -29.31
C HIS A 258 4.29 -11.29 -29.65
N ALA A 259 3.05 -11.54 -29.20
CA ALA A 259 2.30 -12.74 -29.57
C ALA A 259 1.87 -12.78 -31.05
N ASN A 260 1.82 -11.62 -31.71
CA ASN A 260 1.46 -11.45 -33.12
C ASN A 260 2.68 -11.42 -34.08
N ARG A 261 3.86 -11.84 -33.62
CA ARG A 261 5.09 -11.96 -34.40
C ARG A 261 5.58 -13.40 -34.40
#